data_AF-A0A964D7X0-F1
#
_entry.id   AF-A0A964D7X0-F1
#
_cell.length_a   1.000
_cell.length_b   1.000
_cell.length_c   1.000
_cell.angle_alpha   90.00
_cell.angle_beta   90.00
_cell.angle_gamma   90.00
#
_symmetry.space_group_name_H-M   'P 1'
#
loop_
_entity.id
_entity.type
_entity.pdbx_description
1 polymer ?
#
loop_
_entity_poly.entity_id
_entity_poly.type
_entity_poly.pdbx_seq_one_letter_code
_entity_poly.pdbx_strand_id
1 'polypeptide(L)' 'MMKIADILRKLSYAILFGFTGLILGIWTADLFYGLGLKNMDRHETIYVSLFIIIFIGIAASLFGFTKGKDMLES' A
#
# COMPACT_ATOMS: atom_id res chain seq x y z
N MET A 1 -12.75 29.36 -0.31
CA MET A 1 -12.53 28.74 1.01
C MET A 1 -13.01 27.30 0.94
N MET A 2 -12.14 26.32 1.20
CA MET A 2 -12.59 24.93 1.35
C MET A 2 -13.51 24.83 2.58
N LYS A 3 -14.66 24.18 2.44
CA LYS A 3 -15.58 23.99 3.56
C LYS A 3 -14.96 22.97 4.51
N ILE A 4 -15.14 23.16 5.81
CA ILE A 4 -14.69 22.21 6.86
C ILE A 4 -15.16 20.78 6.57
N ALA A 5 -16.36 20.64 5.99
CA ALA A 5 -16.90 19.35 5.54
C ALA A 5 -16.01 18.65 4.48
N ASP A 6 -15.40 19.38 3.55
CA ASP A 6 -14.53 18.80 2.51
C ASP A 6 -13.20 18.33 3.10
N ILE A 7 -12.66 19.07 4.07
CA ILE A 7 -11.44 18.69 4.78
C ILE A 7 -11.68 17.40 5.57
N LEU A 8 -12.80 17.33 6.30
CA LEU A 8 -13.16 16.15 7.08
C LEU A 8 -13.37 14.91 6.20
N ARG A 9 -13.99 15.09 5.03
CA ARG A 9 -14.20 14.02 4.05
C ARG A 9 -12.89 13.53 3.43
N LYS A 10 -11.96 14.43 3.09
CA LYS A 10 -10.63 14.03 2.59
C LYS A 10 -9.81 13.30 3.65
N LEU A 11 -9.90 13.74 4.91
CA LEU A 11 -9.27 13.06 6.05
C LEU A 11 -9.83 11.66 6.27
N SER A 12 -11.15 11.49 6.23
CA SER A 12 -11.76 10.17 6.41
C SER A 12 -11.37 9.21 5.28
N TYR A 13 -11.33 9.67 4.03
CA TYR A 13 -10.80 8.86 2.93
C TYR A 13 -9.33 8.51 3.12
N ALA A 14 -8.48 9.47 3.51
CA ALA A 14 -7.06 9.20 3.74
C ALA A 14 -6.84 8.16 4.85
N ILE A 15 -7.61 8.24 5.94
CA ILE A 15 -7.54 7.29 7.05
C ILE A 15 -8.01 5.90 6.59
N LEU A 16 -9.17 5.81 5.93
CA LEU A 16 -9.70 4.53 5.44
C LEU A 16 -8.74 3.88 4.44
N PHE A 17 -8.25 4.65 3.46
CA PHE A 17 -7.34 4.14 2.45
C PHE A 17 -5.99 3.73 3.06
N GLY A 18 -5.49 4.50 4.03
CA GLY A 18 -4.27 4.18 4.78
C GLY A 18 -4.41 2.87 5.57
N PHE A 19 -5.50 2.71 6.33
CA PHE A 19 -5.76 1.48 7.08
C PHE A 19 -5.95 0.26 6.18
N THR A 20 -6.70 0.39 5.08
CA THR A 20 -6.88 -0.70 4.11
C THR A 20 -5.56 -1.08 3.46
N GLY A 21 -4.73 -0.10 3.09
CA GLY A 21 -3.39 -0.36 2.56
C GLY A 21 -2.48 -1.09 3.55
N LEU A 22 -2.56 -0.74 4.84
CA LEU A 22 -1.77 -1.38 5.90
C LEU A 22 -2.19 -2.84 6.11
N ILE A 23 -3.49 -3.11 6.19
CA ILE A 23 -4.05 -4.46 6.33
C ILE A 23 -3.68 -5.33 5.12
N LEU A 24 -3.91 -4.81 3.90
CA LEU A 24 -3.57 -5.53 2.67
C LEU A 24 -2.07 -5.77 2.54
N GLY A 25 -1.24 -4.81 2.95
CA GLY A 25 0.22 -4.94 2.95
C GLY A 25 0.70 -6.06 3.87
N ILE A 26 0.20 -6.11 5.11
CA ILE A 26 0.53 -7.18 6.07
C ILE A 26 0.08 -8.53 5.53
N TRP A 27 -1.16 -8.61 5.03
CA TRP A 27 -1.72 -9.88 4.54
C TRP A 27 -0.98 -10.40 3.31
N THR A 28 -0.60 -9.50 2.40
CA THR A 28 0.18 -9.83 1.21
C THR A 28 1.58 -10.31 1.59
N ALA A 29 2.23 -9.65 2.56
CA ALA A 29 3.54 -10.06 3.05
C ALA A 29 3.52 -11.46 3.67
N ASP A 30 2.47 -11.78 4.44
CA ASP A 30 2.29 -13.11 5.04
C ASP A 30 2.05 -14.19 3.98
N LEU A 31 1.27 -13.87 2.95
CA LEU A 31 1.04 -14.75 1.78
C LEU A 31 2.34 -15.05 1.03
N PHE A 32 3.15 -14.03 0.75
CA PHE A 32 4.46 -14.23 0.10
C PHE A 32 5.40 -15.06 0.97
N TYR A 33 5.37 -14.82 2.29
CA TYR A 33 6.16 -15.60 3.24
C TYR A 33 5.77 -17.09 3.21
N GLY A 34 4.47 -17.39 3.25
CA GLY A 34 3.93 -18.75 3.24
C GLY A 34 4.06 -19.49 1.92
N LEU A 35 3.96 -18.80 0.76
CA LEU A 35 3.93 -19.44 -0.55
C LEU A 35 5.30 -19.77 -1.14
N GLY A 36 6.33 -18.97 -0.86
CA GLY A 36 7.61 -19.10 -1.57
C GLY A 36 8.85 -18.94 -0.70
N LEU A 37 8.79 -18.13 0.36
CA LEU A 37 9.97 -17.77 1.14
C LEU A 37 10.30 -18.78 2.25
N LYS A 38 9.34 -19.61 2.67
CA LYS A 38 9.51 -20.57 3.77
C LYS A 38 10.61 -21.60 3.55
N ASN A 39 10.93 -21.93 2.29
CA ASN A 39 11.95 -22.92 1.91
C ASN A 39 13.21 -22.30 1.27
N MET A 40 13.31 -20.97 1.21
CA MET A 40 14.46 -20.29 0.62
C MET A 40 15.52 -20.00 1.68
N ASP A 41 16.78 -20.04 1.29
CA ASP A 41 17.88 -19.64 2.15
C ASP A 41 17.70 -18.19 2.64
N ARG A 42 18.19 -17.91 3.84
CA ARG A 42 17.97 -16.62 4.53
C ARG A 42 18.42 -15.43 3.68
N HIS A 43 19.50 -15.59 2.91
CA HIS A 43 20.01 -14.55 2.02
C HIS A 43 19.07 -14.27 0.85
N GLU A 44 18.57 -15.30 0.18
CA GLU A 44 17.63 -15.13 -0.95
C GLU A 44 16.29 -14.58 -0.47
N THR A 45 15.82 -15.03 0.69
CA THR A 45 14.61 -14.53 1.34
C THR A 45 14.66 -13.02 1.56
N ILE A 46 15.81 -12.49 2.00
CA ILE A 46 16.00 -11.05 2.22
C ILE A 46 15.93 -10.29 0.89
N TYR A 47 16.61 -10.76 -0.16
CA TYR A 47 16.61 -10.10 -1.46
C TYR A 47 15.22 -10.08 -2.11
N VAL A 48 14.51 -11.22 -2.06
CA VAL A 48 13.16 -11.33 -2.60
C VAL A 48 12.18 -10.47 -1.80
N SER A 49 12.30 -10.44 -0.47
CA SER A 49 11.46 -9.59 0.37
C SER A 49 11.70 -8.09 0.08
N LEU A 50 12.96 -7.67 -0.07
CA LEU A 50 13.32 -6.31 -0.46
C LEU A 50 12.73 -5.94 -1.82
N PHE A 51 12.83 -6.84 -2.80
CA PHE A 51 12.26 -6.64 -4.12
C PHE A 51 10.73 -6.47 -4.06
N ILE A 52 10.04 -7.32 -3.29
CA ILE A 52 8.58 -7.23 -3.10
C ILE A 52 8.19 -5.91 -2.44
N ILE A 53 8.90 -5.47 -1.40
CA ILE A 53 8.61 -4.20 -0.71
C ILE A 53 8.77 -3.02 -1.68
N ILE A 54 9.86 -2.98 -2.44
CA ILE A 54 10.09 -1.92 -3.44
C ILE A 54 9.00 -1.96 -4.51
N PHE A 55 8.65 -3.15 -5.01
CA PHE A 55 7.62 -3.32 -6.04
C PHE A 55 6.24 -2.86 -5.55
N ILE A 56 5.84 -3.25 -4.33
CA ILE A 56 4.60 -2.80 -3.69
C ILE A 56 4.63 -1.29 -3.48
N GLY A 57 5.75 -0.71 -3.04
CA GLY A 57 5.90 0.73 -2.86
C GLY A 57 5.72 1.51 -4.17
N ILE A 58 6.34 1.05 -5.26
CA ILE A 58 6.19 1.66 -6.59
C ILE A 58 4.75 1.51 -7.08
N ALA A 59 4.16 0.31 -6.98
CA ALA A 59 2.79 0.07 -7.38
C ALA A 59 1.80 0.93 -6.58
N ALA A 60 1.94 0.99 -5.26
CA ALA A 60 1.11 1.82 -4.39
C ALA A 60 1.29 3.32 -4.68
N SER A 61 2.50 3.77 -5.02
CA SER A 61 2.74 5.16 -5.42
C SER A 61 2.06 5.48 -6.75
N LEU A 62 2.20 4.62 -7.77
CA LEU A 62 1.55 4.80 -9.07
C LEU A 62 0.01 4.74 -8.98
N PHE A 63 -0.53 3.72 -8.30
CA PHE A 63 -1.97 3.55 -8.12
C PHE A 63 -2.56 4.59 -7.18
N GLY A 64 -1.85 4.93 -6.10
CA GLY A 64 -2.25 5.97 -5.16
C GLY A 64 -2.21 7.36 -5.76
N PHE A 65 -1.22 7.66 -6.61
CA PHE A 65 -1.13 8.93 -7.32
C PHE A 65 -2.20 9.05 -8.40
N THR A 66 -2.43 8.00 -9.21
CA THR A 66 -3.49 8.00 -10.25
C THR A 66 -4.89 8.10 -9.64
N LYS A 67 -5.23 7.24 -8.66
CA LYS A 67 -6.54 7.27 -7.98
C LYS A 67 -6.71 8.52 -7.12
N GLY A 68 -5.64 8.98 -6.46
CA GLY A 68 -5.66 10.20 -5.64
C GLY A 68 -5.90 11.46 -6.45
N LYS A 69 -5.34 11.54 -7.67
CA LYS A 69 -5.57 12.67 -8.58
C LYS A 69 -7.02 12.71 -9.07
N ASP A 70 -7.57 11.57 -9.47
CA ASP A 70 -8.97 11.47 -9.92
C ASP A 70 -9.97 11.82 -8.81
N MET A 71 -9.68 11.49 -7.56
CA MET A 71 -10.53 11.87 -6.42
C MET A 71 -10.36 13.31 -5.95
N LEU A 72 -9.28 13.99 -6.35
CA LEU A 72 -9.02 15.40 -6.02
C LEU A 72 -9.55 16.37 -7.09
N GLU A 73 -9.72 15.90 -8.33
CA GLU A 73 -10.24 16.68 -9.46
C GLU A 73 -11.78 16.63 -9.63
N SER A 74 -12.50 15.78 -8.86
CA SER A 74 -13.97 15.72 -8.83
C SER A 74 -14.58 16.38 -7.59
#